data_AF-A0A9D2NT71-F1
#
_entry.id   AF-A0A9D2NT71-F1
#
_cell.length_a   1.000
_cell.length_b   1.000
_cell.length_c   1.000
_cell.angle_alpha   90.00
_cell.angle_beta   90.00
_cell.angle_gamma   90.00
#
_symmetry.space_group_name_H-M   'P 1'
#
loop_
_entity.id
_entity.type
_entity.pdbx_description
1 polymer ?
#
loop_
_entity_poly.entity_id
_entity_poly.type
_entity_poly.pdbx_seq_one_letter_code
_entity_poly.pdbx_strand_id
1 'polypeptide(L)'
;MTIVSLSALFAVPQIKAAFDTACIGLLKNRGYLDMSMYISGRLKKEDLYAALKTQDSAYAALYAGAYPDPDTLVSHWHAALRGKHCPAPDALEAAAIVNWAYRAMRSVKIREHFTKDMLGQMLPGFRLKQGVIYEEKLIDLHFLSSVAEAGTFIASLQESDGTLFYRGHASANYSLSPSIMRSPALYKNENRMYHELQIECPQEFTHCRTHLEKLVKMQHYGLPTRLLDITRNMLVALYFACESQPDTAGELLLLNIQDKQIKYPRSDEVAVLASLPALSDEEQSALVHEADARAFSRLIEEIRLDIPSFSRKLSKSDVMNSYVVLPLKDNPRIVKQDGAFILCGLPDDTASLDVFRHHANGRKTVLLIRQKQKILKELEAYSINRAALFPEIECVSEYLKSKYQKN
;
A
#
# COMPACT_ATOMS: atom_id res chain seq x y z
N MET A 1 19.07 -10.30 32.08
CA MET A 1 18.56 -9.53 30.92
C MET A 1 17.07 -9.48 31.07
N THR A 2 16.49 -8.31 31.34
CA THR A 2 15.07 -8.21 31.66
C THR A 2 14.24 -8.10 30.38
N ILE A 3 13.30 -9.02 30.22
CA ILE A 3 12.31 -9.03 29.14
C ILE A 3 11.00 -8.56 29.75
N VAL A 4 10.25 -7.72 29.01
CA VAL A 4 8.92 -7.30 29.46
C VAL A 4 8.03 -8.54 29.53
N SER A 5 7.39 -8.77 30.68
CA SER A 5 6.40 -9.83 30.79
C SER A 5 5.22 -9.55 29.85
N LEU A 6 5.02 -10.42 28.85
CA LEU A 6 3.92 -10.31 27.88
C LEU A 6 2.55 -10.27 28.58
N SER A 7 2.36 -11.06 29.62
CA SER A 7 1.10 -11.08 30.38
C SER A 7 0.86 -9.77 31.12
N ALA A 8 1.89 -9.15 31.68
CA ALA A 8 1.78 -7.85 32.33
C ALA A 8 1.55 -6.72 31.33
N LEU A 9 2.22 -6.77 30.17
CA LEU A 9 2.09 -5.76 29.12
C LEU A 9 0.68 -5.78 28.50
N PHE A 10 0.17 -6.97 28.16
CA PHE A 10 -1.13 -7.14 27.54
C PHE A 10 -2.30 -7.15 28.52
N ALA A 11 -2.04 -7.05 29.82
CA ALA A 11 -3.06 -6.69 30.81
C ALA A 11 -3.56 -5.25 30.60
N VAL A 12 -2.77 -4.38 29.95
CA VAL A 12 -3.20 -3.04 29.55
C VAL A 12 -3.99 -3.13 28.22
N PRO A 13 -5.31 -2.88 28.22
CA PRO A 13 -6.15 -3.11 27.04
C PRO A 13 -5.72 -2.33 25.80
N GLN A 14 -5.29 -1.07 25.98
CA GLN A 14 -4.82 -0.21 24.91
C GLN A 14 -3.53 -0.72 24.26
N ILE A 15 -2.60 -1.29 25.06
CA ILE A 15 -1.38 -1.88 24.51
C ILE A 15 -1.72 -3.13 23.72
N LYS A 16 -2.57 -4.00 24.26
CA LYS A 16 -3.05 -5.18 23.52
C LYS A 16 -3.72 -4.79 22.19
N ALA A 17 -4.63 -3.81 22.23
CA ALA A 17 -5.30 -3.29 21.04
C ALA A 17 -4.30 -2.69 20.03
N ALA A 18 -3.25 -2.00 20.49
CA ALA A 18 -2.20 -1.49 19.61
C ALA A 18 -1.45 -2.62 18.88
N PHE A 19 -1.09 -3.69 19.59
CA PHE A 19 -0.47 -4.87 18.96
C PHE A 19 -1.43 -5.60 18.02
N ASP A 20 -2.73 -5.65 18.35
CA ASP A 20 -3.75 -6.20 17.47
C ASP A 20 -3.85 -5.39 16.16
N THR A 21 -3.92 -4.06 16.23
CA THR A 21 -4.04 -3.18 15.07
C THR A 21 -2.76 -3.12 14.24
N ALA A 22 -1.61 -2.89 14.87
CA ALA A 22 -0.35 -2.64 14.15
C ALA A 22 0.42 -3.92 13.79
N CYS A 23 0.07 -5.07 14.37
CA CYS A 23 0.79 -6.33 14.13
C CYS A 23 -0.13 -7.51 13.80
N ILE A 24 -0.94 -7.95 14.76
CA ILE A 24 -1.62 -9.26 14.68
C ILE A 24 -2.70 -9.27 13.60
N GLY A 25 -3.51 -8.22 13.48
CA GLY A 25 -4.54 -8.07 12.45
C GLY A 25 -3.94 -8.04 11.04
N LEU A 26 -2.85 -7.29 10.86
CA LEU A 26 -2.13 -7.25 9.58
C LEU A 26 -1.52 -8.60 9.23
N LEU A 27 -0.92 -9.30 10.21
CA LEU A 27 -0.36 -10.64 10.02
C LEU A 27 -1.42 -11.66 9.62
N LYS A 28 -2.57 -11.67 10.29
CA LYS A 28 -3.68 -12.58 9.97
C LYS A 28 -4.27 -12.30 8.59
N ASN A 29 -4.35 -11.04 8.19
CA ASN A 29 -4.89 -10.67 6.88
C ASN A 29 -3.90 -10.98 5.74
N ARG A 30 -2.61 -10.65 5.92
CA ARG A 30 -1.62 -10.68 4.83
C ARG A 30 -0.73 -11.90 4.81
N GLY A 31 -0.60 -12.61 5.94
CA GLY A 31 0.33 -13.72 6.15
C GLY A 31 1.77 -13.30 6.46
N TYR A 32 2.12 -12.01 6.38
CA TYR A 32 3.45 -11.49 6.74
C TYR A 32 3.42 -10.03 7.20
N LEU A 33 4.47 -9.61 7.90
CA LEU A 33 4.68 -8.24 8.37
C LEU A 33 6.17 -7.97 8.62
N ASP A 34 6.68 -6.85 8.10
CA ASP A 34 8.03 -6.38 8.42
C ASP A 34 8.04 -5.63 9.76
N MET A 35 8.59 -6.27 10.79
CA MET A 35 8.76 -5.68 12.13
C MET A 35 10.15 -5.05 12.32
N SER A 36 10.98 -5.00 11.27
CA SER A 36 12.35 -4.50 11.34
C SER A 36 12.44 -3.08 11.90
N MET A 37 11.44 -2.22 11.64
CA MET A 37 11.41 -0.84 12.16
C MET A 37 11.34 -0.79 13.70
N TYR A 38 10.56 -1.67 14.32
CA TYR A 38 10.44 -1.78 15.77
C TYR A 38 11.61 -2.54 16.38
N ILE A 39 12.00 -3.66 15.78
CA ILE A 39 13.10 -4.51 16.27
C ILE A 39 14.45 -3.80 16.17
N SER A 40 14.71 -3.09 15.06
CA SER A 40 15.93 -2.30 14.91
C SER A 40 15.85 -0.95 15.63
N GLY A 41 14.64 -0.51 15.98
CA GLY A 41 14.40 0.75 16.67
C GLY A 41 14.71 1.97 15.80
N ARG A 42 14.34 1.91 14.52
CA ARG A 42 14.62 2.97 13.51
C ARG A 42 13.60 4.10 13.51
N LEU A 43 12.48 3.93 14.18
CA LEU A 43 11.48 4.99 14.34
C LEU A 43 12.03 6.11 15.21
N LYS A 44 12.06 7.33 14.67
CA LYS A 44 12.50 8.52 15.38
C LYS A 44 11.45 8.94 16.40
N LYS A 45 11.92 9.24 17.60
CA LYS A 45 11.05 9.62 18.73
C LYS A 45 10.34 10.94 18.45
N GLU A 46 11.07 11.87 17.83
CA GLU A 46 10.64 13.23 17.52
C GLU A 46 9.52 13.21 16.49
N ASP A 47 9.65 12.41 15.43
CA ASP A 47 8.65 12.28 14.37
C ASP A 47 7.33 11.71 14.91
N LEU A 48 7.40 10.63 15.71
CA LEU A 48 6.21 10.06 16.34
C LEU A 48 5.57 11.02 17.32
N TYR A 49 6.37 11.74 18.12
CA TYR A 49 5.85 12.71 19.07
C TYR A 49 5.14 13.88 18.39
N ALA A 50 5.73 14.40 17.30
CA ALA A 50 5.14 15.45 16.49
C ALA A 50 3.82 14.98 15.86
N ALA A 51 3.80 13.80 15.24
CA ALA A 51 2.60 13.24 14.61
C ALA A 51 1.46 13.05 15.63
N LEU A 52 1.75 12.48 16.80
CA LEU A 52 0.76 12.31 17.87
C LEU A 52 0.22 13.65 18.39
N LYS A 53 1.07 14.69 18.49
CA LYS A 53 0.64 16.04 18.88
C LYS A 53 -0.25 16.69 17.81
N THR A 54 0.08 16.53 16.53
CA THR A 54 -0.74 17.06 15.43
C THR A 54 -2.15 16.48 15.45
N GLN A 55 -2.32 15.25 15.93
CA GLN A 55 -3.61 14.59 16.09
C GLN A 55 -4.27 14.82 17.46
N ASP A 56 -3.69 15.65 18.33
CA ASP A 56 -4.12 15.83 19.72
C ASP A 56 -4.27 14.51 20.51
N SER A 57 -3.40 13.54 20.22
CA SER A 57 -3.45 12.21 20.83
C SER A 57 -2.97 12.22 22.28
N ALA A 58 -3.75 11.61 23.18
CA ALA A 58 -3.38 11.42 24.58
C ALA A 58 -2.04 10.68 24.74
N TYR A 59 -1.72 9.77 23.81
CA TYR A 59 -0.52 8.93 23.80
C TYR A 59 0.77 9.71 23.50
N ALA A 60 0.68 10.98 23.06
CA ALA A 60 1.85 11.86 22.96
C ALA A 60 2.62 11.96 24.29
N ALA A 61 1.94 11.81 25.44
CA ALA A 61 2.58 11.80 26.76
C ALA A 61 3.64 10.70 26.94
N LEU A 62 3.51 9.57 26.24
CA LEU A 62 4.48 8.47 26.30
C LEU A 62 5.86 8.87 25.73
N TYR A 63 5.89 9.90 24.91
CA TYR A 63 7.07 10.39 24.20
C TYR A 63 7.66 11.67 24.80
N ALA A 64 7.02 12.26 25.82
CA ALA A 64 7.51 13.49 26.45
C ALA A 64 8.84 13.31 27.21
N GLY A 65 9.04 12.14 27.83
CA GLY A 65 10.22 11.82 28.64
C GLY A 65 11.10 10.71 28.04
N ALA A 66 12.08 10.20 28.79
CA ALA A 66 12.85 9.03 28.39
C ALA A 66 11.97 7.78 28.27
N TYR A 67 12.38 6.80 27.46
CA TYR A 67 11.71 5.50 27.41
C TYR A 67 11.87 4.79 28.77
N PRO A 68 10.84 4.08 29.27
CA PRO A 68 10.90 3.39 30.54
C PRO A 68 11.81 2.15 30.44
N ASP A 69 12.14 1.58 31.60
CA ASP A 69 12.77 0.27 31.67
C ASP A 69 11.73 -0.86 31.57
N PRO A 70 12.13 -2.08 31.14
CA PRO A 70 11.20 -3.20 31.02
C PRO A 70 10.36 -3.47 32.27
N ASP A 71 10.96 -3.33 33.45
CA ASP A 71 10.33 -3.60 34.75
C ASP A 71 9.35 -2.50 35.19
N THR A 72 9.54 -1.27 34.69
CA THR A 72 8.74 -0.09 35.08
C THR A 72 7.80 0.38 33.97
N LEU A 73 7.74 -0.35 32.85
CA LEU A 73 6.96 0.01 31.68
C LEU A 73 5.48 0.24 32.01
N VAL A 74 4.83 -0.72 32.70
CA VAL A 74 3.40 -0.64 33.01
C VAL A 74 3.10 0.47 34.01
N SER A 75 3.94 0.66 35.04
CA SER A 75 3.75 1.76 36.00
C SER A 75 3.95 3.13 35.33
N HIS A 76 4.90 3.24 34.41
CA HIS A 76 5.12 4.46 33.62
C HIS A 76 3.95 4.75 32.67
N TRP A 77 3.34 3.72 32.07
CA TRP A 77 2.11 3.86 31.28
C TRP A 77 0.99 4.52 32.10
N HIS A 78 0.69 3.96 33.27
CA HIS A 78 -0.36 4.48 34.14
C HIS A 78 -0.07 5.89 34.68
N ALA A 79 1.20 6.22 34.93
CA ALA A 79 1.60 7.56 35.32
C ALA A 79 1.41 8.57 34.19
N ALA A 80 1.88 8.25 32.98
CA ALA A 80 1.83 9.16 31.83
C ALA A 80 0.41 9.45 31.32
N LEU A 81 -0.52 8.49 31.47
CA LEU A 81 -1.89 8.59 30.97
C LEU A 81 -2.93 8.78 32.08
N ARG A 82 -2.49 9.08 33.31
CA ARG A 82 -3.39 9.31 34.44
C ARG A 82 -4.38 10.44 34.15
N GLY A 83 -5.67 10.15 34.31
CA GLY A 83 -6.74 11.13 34.10
C GLY A 83 -7.02 11.48 32.64
N LYS A 84 -6.40 10.79 31.68
CA LYS A 84 -6.65 10.99 30.24
C LYS A 84 -7.67 9.99 29.72
N HIS A 85 -8.57 10.44 28.85
CA HIS A 85 -9.42 9.53 28.08
C HIS A 85 -8.57 8.87 26.99
N CYS A 86 -8.50 7.53 27.01
CA CYS A 86 -7.66 6.74 26.09
C CYS A 86 -8.53 5.68 25.40
N PRO A 87 -9.16 6.02 24.25
CA PRO A 87 -9.93 5.06 23.46
C PRO A 87 -9.02 4.01 22.80
N ALA A 88 -9.61 3.07 22.06
CA ALA A 88 -8.84 2.11 21.27
C ALA A 88 -7.95 2.87 20.26
N PRO A 89 -6.65 2.53 20.19
CA PRO A 89 -5.71 3.29 19.37
C PRO A 89 -5.98 3.08 17.87
N ASP A 90 -5.93 4.16 17.10
CA ASP A 90 -5.91 4.07 15.64
C ASP A 90 -4.57 3.52 15.10
N ALA A 91 -4.38 3.52 13.78
CA ALA A 91 -3.17 2.98 13.16
C ALA A 91 -1.88 3.72 13.56
N LEU A 92 -1.91 5.06 13.68
CA LEU A 92 -0.74 5.85 14.07
C LEU A 92 -0.44 5.65 15.55
N GLU A 93 -1.47 5.73 16.39
CA GLU A 93 -1.36 5.53 17.83
C GLU A 93 -0.89 4.10 18.16
N ALA A 94 -1.41 3.10 17.45
CA ALA A 94 -1.02 1.71 17.61
C ALA A 94 0.47 1.51 17.27
N ALA A 95 0.92 2.05 16.14
CA ALA A 95 2.34 2.01 15.76
C ALA A 95 3.22 2.71 16.80
N ALA A 96 2.79 3.85 17.35
CA ALA A 96 3.52 4.56 18.38
C ALA A 96 3.56 3.79 19.72
N ILE A 97 2.47 3.15 20.13
CA ILE A 97 2.42 2.34 21.36
C ILE A 97 3.32 1.11 21.21
N VAL A 98 3.26 0.40 20.08
CA VAL A 98 4.14 -0.74 19.79
C VAL A 98 5.61 -0.30 19.81
N ASN A 99 5.94 0.81 19.15
CA ASN A 99 7.30 1.35 19.19
C ASN A 99 7.72 1.68 20.63
N TRP A 100 6.87 2.37 21.40
CA TRP A 100 7.18 2.73 22.78
C TRP A 100 7.47 1.49 23.65
N ALA A 101 6.66 0.43 23.52
CA ALA A 101 6.89 -0.84 24.20
C ALA A 101 8.20 -1.51 23.76
N TYR A 102 8.49 -1.49 22.45
CA TYR A 102 9.75 -2.03 21.92
C TYR A 102 10.96 -1.24 22.41
N ARG A 103 10.87 0.09 22.50
CA ARG A 103 11.97 0.96 22.90
C ARG A 103 12.35 0.84 24.39
N ALA A 104 11.46 0.33 25.24
CA ALA A 104 11.80 -0.04 26.61
C ALA A 104 12.84 -1.18 26.66
N MET A 105 12.87 -2.04 25.64
CA MET A 105 13.87 -3.10 25.52
C MET A 105 15.14 -2.58 24.86
N ARG A 106 16.20 -2.46 25.65
CA ARG A 106 17.42 -1.69 25.31
C ARG A 106 18.27 -2.25 24.16
N SER A 107 18.07 -3.51 23.73
CA SER A 107 18.86 -4.10 22.65
C SER A 107 18.00 -4.78 21.58
N VAL A 108 18.52 -4.85 20.36
CA VAL A 108 17.89 -5.56 19.22
C VAL A 108 17.64 -7.03 19.58
N LYS A 109 18.61 -7.69 20.21
CA LYS A 109 18.50 -9.10 20.64
C LYS A 109 17.32 -9.33 21.59
N ILE A 110 17.11 -8.44 22.56
CA ILE A 110 15.98 -8.54 23.50
C ILE A 110 14.66 -8.33 22.76
N ARG A 111 14.60 -7.36 21.83
CA ARG A 111 13.40 -7.12 21.01
C ARG A 111 13.06 -8.30 20.12
N GLU A 112 14.05 -8.91 19.47
CA GLU A 112 13.86 -10.14 18.69
C GLU A 112 13.35 -11.30 19.54
N HIS A 113 13.90 -11.48 20.74
CA HIS A 113 13.46 -12.52 21.66
C HIS A 113 12.01 -12.29 22.11
N PHE A 114 11.68 -11.07 22.52
CA PHE A 114 10.31 -10.68 22.84
C PHE A 114 9.34 -10.93 21.67
N THR A 115 9.74 -10.59 20.43
CA THR A 115 8.92 -10.88 19.25
C THR A 115 8.70 -12.38 19.09
N LYS A 116 9.73 -13.22 19.27
CA LYS A 116 9.60 -14.68 19.19
C LYS A 116 8.69 -15.24 20.28
N ASP A 117 8.81 -14.74 21.51
CA ASP A 117 7.98 -15.17 22.64
C ASP A 117 6.51 -14.79 22.40
N MET A 118 6.25 -13.58 21.90
CA MET A 118 4.92 -13.11 21.53
C MET A 118 4.29 -14.02 20.47
N LEU A 119 5.07 -14.39 19.44
CA LEU A 119 4.62 -15.31 18.41
C LEU A 119 4.30 -16.70 18.96
N GLY A 120 5.17 -17.25 19.80
CA GLY A 120 4.97 -18.57 20.41
C GLY A 120 3.68 -18.66 21.24
N GLN A 121 3.28 -17.58 21.90
CA GLN A 121 2.08 -17.54 22.74
C GLN A 121 0.80 -17.20 21.95
N MET A 122 0.87 -16.30 20.97
CA MET A 122 -0.33 -15.73 20.34
C MET A 122 -0.56 -16.15 18.89
N LEU A 123 0.50 -16.57 18.18
CA LEU A 123 0.48 -16.79 16.73
C LEU A 123 1.26 -18.07 16.38
N PRO A 124 0.80 -19.25 16.85
CA PRO A 124 1.44 -20.51 16.53
C PRO A 124 1.43 -20.72 15.00
N GLY A 125 2.58 -21.08 14.43
CA GLY A 125 2.74 -21.27 12.98
C GLY A 125 3.44 -20.11 12.26
N PHE A 126 3.51 -18.93 12.88
CA PHE A 126 4.34 -17.84 12.37
C PHE A 126 5.82 -18.04 12.72
N ARG A 127 6.69 -17.47 11.89
CA ARG A 127 8.16 -17.52 12.00
C ARG A 127 8.71 -16.10 11.91
N LEU A 128 9.86 -15.87 12.53
CA LEU A 128 10.62 -14.62 12.41
C LEU A 128 11.91 -14.88 11.64
N LYS A 129 12.10 -14.21 10.49
CA LYS A 129 13.31 -14.26 9.67
C LYS A 129 13.72 -12.85 9.27
N GLN A 130 14.92 -12.43 9.66
CA GLN A 130 15.49 -11.10 9.37
C GLN A 130 14.52 -9.93 9.67
N GLY A 131 13.89 -9.93 10.85
CA GLY A 131 12.95 -8.89 11.27
C GLY A 131 11.53 -9.01 10.67
N VAL A 132 11.29 -9.97 9.78
CA VAL A 132 10.00 -10.21 9.13
C VAL A 132 9.31 -11.40 9.76
N ILE A 133 8.07 -11.17 10.18
CA ILE A 133 7.18 -12.22 10.67
C ILE A 133 6.38 -12.74 9.48
N TYR A 134 6.27 -14.06 9.31
CA TYR A 134 5.49 -14.65 8.22
C TYR A 134 4.93 -16.03 8.59
N GLU A 135 3.84 -16.41 7.94
CA GLU A 135 3.26 -17.75 8.02
C GLU A 135 3.89 -18.66 6.96
N GLU A 136 4.71 -19.61 7.39
CA GLU A 136 5.53 -20.46 6.53
C GLU A 136 4.72 -21.32 5.53
N LYS A 137 3.48 -21.65 5.90
CA LYS A 137 2.54 -22.40 5.06
C LYS A 137 1.91 -21.57 3.95
N LEU A 138 1.82 -20.25 4.10
CA LEU A 138 1.15 -19.36 3.16
C LEU A 138 2.13 -18.53 2.34
N ILE A 139 3.32 -18.24 2.87
CA ILE A 139 4.25 -17.28 2.29
C ILE A 139 5.55 -17.96 1.87
N ASP A 140 5.94 -17.71 0.63
CA ASP A 140 7.27 -18.01 0.11
C ASP A 140 8.13 -16.73 0.13
N LEU A 141 8.92 -16.59 1.20
CA LEU A 141 9.61 -15.34 1.55
C LEU A 141 11.07 -15.32 1.07
N HIS A 142 11.39 -14.34 0.23
CA HIS A 142 12.74 -14.11 -0.32
C HIS A 142 13.24 -12.71 0.03
N PHE A 143 14.56 -12.58 0.18
CA PHE A 143 15.24 -11.31 0.42
C PHE A 143 16.22 -11.06 -0.72
N LEU A 144 16.10 -9.92 -1.37
CA LEU A 144 16.92 -9.52 -2.51
C LEU A 144 17.68 -8.24 -2.19
N SER A 145 18.96 -8.19 -2.56
CA SER A 145 19.87 -7.07 -2.26
C SER A 145 20.59 -6.51 -3.48
N SER A 146 20.24 -6.95 -4.69
CA SER A 146 20.80 -6.47 -5.96
C SER A 146 19.81 -6.66 -7.12
N VAL A 147 20.01 -5.91 -8.21
CA VAL A 147 19.28 -6.07 -9.47
C VAL A 147 19.52 -7.45 -10.07
N ALA A 148 20.73 -8.00 -9.95
CA ALA A 148 21.09 -9.33 -10.45
C ALA A 148 20.34 -10.46 -9.72
N GLU A 149 20.22 -10.39 -8.40
CA GLU A 149 19.42 -11.35 -7.61
C GLU A 149 17.95 -11.33 -8.04
N ALA A 150 17.38 -10.13 -8.23
CA ALA A 150 16.00 -10.00 -8.70
C ALA A 150 15.83 -10.59 -10.11
N GLY A 151 16.72 -10.27 -11.04
CA GLY A 151 16.68 -10.83 -12.40
C GLY A 151 16.81 -12.36 -12.42
N THR A 152 17.71 -12.92 -11.60
CA THR A 152 17.89 -14.37 -11.47
C THR A 152 16.65 -15.03 -10.91
N PHE A 153 16.00 -14.42 -9.91
CA PHE A 153 14.75 -14.93 -9.35
C PHE A 153 13.64 -14.96 -10.41
N ILE A 154 13.44 -13.87 -11.15
CA ILE A 154 12.43 -13.82 -12.23
C ILE A 154 12.71 -14.85 -13.32
N ALA A 155 13.97 -15.00 -13.74
CA ALA A 155 14.34 -16.00 -14.73
C ALA A 155 14.14 -17.45 -14.25
N SER A 156 14.09 -17.68 -12.94
CA SER A 156 13.84 -19.01 -12.35
C SER A 156 12.37 -19.36 -12.21
N LEU A 157 11.46 -18.40 -12.45
CA LEU A 157 10.03 -18.66 -12.44
C LEU A 157 9.69 -19.60 -13.59
N GLN A 158 8.87 -20.62 -13.30
CA GLN A 158 8.31 -21.46 -14.36
C GLN A 158 7.38 -20.62 -15.23
N GLU A 159 7.23 -21.00 -16.50
CA GLU A 159 6.23 -20.39 -17.37
C GLU A 159 4.86 -20.47 -16.69
N SER A 160 4.25 -19.31 -16.49
CA SER A 160 2.91 -19.19 -15.95
C SER A 160 1.89 -19.08 -17.08
N ASP A 161 0.68 -19.60 -16.87
CA ASP A 161 -0.48 -19.45 -17.77
C ASP A 161 -1.01 -17.99 -17.87
N GLY A 162 -0.19 -16.99 -17.57
CA GLY A 162 -0.59 -15.59 -17.50
C GLY A 162 0.57 -14.64 -17.77
N THR A 163 0.21 -13.37 -17.90
CA THR A 163 1.16 -12.27 -18.10
C THR A 163 1.65 -11.73 -16.77
N LEU A 164 2.97 -11.64 -16.62
CA LEU A 164 3.60 -11.09 -15.43
C LEU A 164 3.68 -9.55 -15.48
N PHE A 165 3.17 -8.90 -14.43
CA PHE A 165 3.35 -7.48 -14.14
C PHE A 165 4.05 -7.32 -12.79
N TYR A 166 4.57 -6.12 -12.56
CA TYR A 166 5.36 -5.79 -11.38
C TYR A 166 4.82 -4.52 -10.71
N ARG A 167 5.00 -4.43 -9.40
CA ARG A 167 4.83 -3.17 -8.66
C ARG A 167 5.89 -3.05 -7.56
N GLY A 168 6.48 -1.87 -7.44
CA GLY A 168 7.35 -1.54 -6.31
C GLY A 168 6.58 -0.92 -5.17
N HIS A 169 6.72 -1.47 -3.97
CA HIS A 169 6.31 -0.79 -2.74
C HIS A 169 7.56 -0.36 -1.98
N ALA A 170 7.64 0.93 -1.65
CA ALA A 170 8.72 1.45 -0.81
C ALA A 170 8.66 0.92 0.63
N SER A 171 7.57 0.29 1.06
CA SER A 171 7.49 -0.41 2.34
C SER A 171 6.78 -1.74 2.15
N ALA A 172 7.36 -2.82 2.67
CA ALA A 172 6.73 -4.14 2.71
C ALA A 172 5.41 -4.18 3.49
N ASN A 173 5.15 -3.14 4.31
CA ASN A 173 3.92 -3.01 5.08
C ASN A 173 2.84 -2.20 4.34
N TYR A 174 3.07 -1.79 3.08
CA TYR A 174 2.03 -1.15 2.27
C TYR A 174 0.95 -2.14 1.82
N SER A 175 -0.29 -1.65 1.73
CA SER A 175 -1.39 -2.41 1.17
C SER A 175 -1.39 -2.29 -0.35
N LEU A 176 -1.78 -3.38 -1.01
CA LEU A 176 -2.04 -3.37 -2.45
C LEU A 176 -3.45 -2.80 -2.69
N SER A 177 -3.56 -1.48 -2.65
CA SER A 177 -4.83 -0.76 -2.77
C SER A 177 -4.63 0.61 -3.43
N PRO A 178 -5.55 1.03 -4.32
CA PRO A 178 -5.50 2.34 -4.97
C PRO A 178 -5.67 3.47 -3.94
N SER A 179 -5.21 4.67 -4.30
CA SER A 179 -5.18 5.82 -3.38
C SER A 179 -6.54 6.19 -2.80
N ILE A 180 -7.61 6.12 -3.60
CA ILE A 180 -8.96 6.50 -3.16
C ILE A 180 -9.48 5.62 -2.02
N MET A 181 -9.08 4.34 -2.00
CA MET A 181 -9.54 3.34 -1.02
C MET A 181 -8.74 3.36 0.29
N ARG A 182 -7.71 4.20 0.41
CA ARG A 182 -6.86 4.25 1.62
C ARG A 182 -7.43 5.13 2.73
N SER A 183 -8.43 5.96 2.43
CA SER A 183 -9.07 6.84 3.39
C SER A 183 -10.57 6.81 3.17
N PRO A 184 -11.37 6.46 4.19
CA PRO A 184 -12.83 6.52 4.11
C PRO A 184 -13.33 7.91 3.73
N ALA A 185 -12.66 8.96 4.19
CA ALA A 185 -13.00 10.34 3.86
C ALA A 185 -12.74 10.67 2.38
N LEU A 186 -11.65 10.16 1.80
CA LEU A 186 -11.38 10.33 0.36
C LEU A 186 -12.39 9.53 -0.46
N TYR A 187 -12.63 8.27 -0.10
CA TYR A 187 -13.57 7.39 -0.79
C TYR A 187 -14.97 7.99 -0.86
N LYS A 188 -15.50 8.44 0.28
CA LYS A 188 -16.82 9.09 0.38
C LYS A 188 -16.95 10.35 -0.48
N ASN A 189 -15.83 11.02 -0.78
CA ASN A 189 -15.81 12.22 -1.59
C ASN A 189 -15.26 11.98 -3.02
N GLU A 190 -15.14 10.72 -3.48
CA GLU A 190 -14.63 10.41 -4.83
C GLU A 190 -15.40 11.18 -5.91
N ASN A 191 -16.74 11.19 -5.82
CA ASN A 191 -17.60 11.89 -6.76
C ASN A 191 -17.37 13.40 -6.81
N ARG A 192 -17.29 14.03 -5.63
CA ARG A 192 -17.07 15.48 -5.53
C ARG A 192 -15.72 15.85 -6.11
N MET A 193 -14.66 15.15 -5.70
CA MET A 193 -13.31 15.36 -6.24
C MET A 193 -13.25 15.16 -7.75
N TYR A 194 -13.96 14.14 -8.26
CA TYR A 194 -14.04 13.83 -9.69
C TYR A 194 -14.64 14.99 -10.50
N HIS A 195 -15.75 15.59 -10.03
CA HIS A 195 -16.40 16.70 -10.71
C HIS A 195 -15.70 18.05 -10.47
N GLU A 196 -15.29 18.35 -9.24
CA GLU A 196 -14.66 19.62 -8.89
C GLU A 196 -13.36 19.84 -9.67
N LEU A 197 -12.50 18.82 -9.84
CA LEU A 197 -11.28 19.01 -10.63
C LEU A 197 -11.59 19.31 -12.11
N GLN A 198 -12.66 18.74 -12.66
CA GLN A 198 -13.10 19.06 -14.03
C GLN A 198 -13.66 20.49 -14.15
N ILE A 199 -14.33 20.99 -13.11
CA ILE A 199 -14.88 22.35 -13.06
C ILE A 199 -13.76 23.39 -12.90
N GLU A 200 -12.81 23.14 -12.02
CA GLU A 200 -11.71 24.06 -11.72
C GLU A 200 -10.65 24.06 -12.83
N CYS A 201 -10.44 22.93 -13.52
CA CYS A 201 -9.41 22.77 -14.54
C CYS A 201 -9.97 22.25 -15.90
N PRO A 202 -11.00 22.86 -16.50
CA PRO A 202 -11.72 22.29 -17.65
C PRO A 202 -10.86 22.12 -18.89
N GLN A 203 -9.86 22.99 -19.08
CA GLN A 203 -8.94 22.94 -20.21
C GLN A 203 -8.11 21.65 -20.21
N GLU A 204 -7.73 21.13 -19.04
CA GLU A 204 -6.96 19.89 -18.91
C GLU A 204 -7.75 18.65 -19.37
N PHE A 205 -9.09 18.72 -19.38
CA PHE A 205 -9.97 17.61 -19.73
C PHE A 205 -10.61 17.72 -21.11
N THR A 206 -10.31 18.77 -21.88
CA THR A 206 -10.93 19.04 -23.19
C THR A 206 -10.73 17.90 -24.19
N HIS A 207 -9.63 17.17 -24.08
CA HIS A 207 -9.31 16.03 -24.96
C HIS A 207 -9.62 14.66 -24.34
N CYS A 208 -10.09 14.62 -23.10
CA CYS A 208 -10.47 13.36 -22.45
C CYS A 208 -11.87 12.95 -22.91
N ARG A 209 -11.94 11.92 -23.74
CA ARG A 209 -13.18 11.40 -24.33
C ARG A 209 -13.86 10.33 -23.48
N THR A 210 -13.11 9.71 -22.58
CA THR A 210 -13.62 8.64 -21.72
C THR A 210 -13.39 8.96 -20.24
N HIS A 211 -14.19 8.36 -19.36
CA HIS A 211 -13.96 8.42 -17.92
C HIS A 211 -12.58 7.86 -17.54
N LEU A 212 -12.07 6.84 -18.25
CA LEU A 212 -10.73 6.30 -18.01
C LEU A 212 -9.65 7.36 -18.26
N GLU A 213 -9.70 8.05 -19.40
CA GLU A 213 -8.74 9.11 -19.73
C GLU A 213 -8.75 10.23 -18.67
N LYS A 214 -9.95 10.60 -18.19
CA LYS A 214 -10.10 11.55 -17.08
C LYS A 214 -9.42 11.03 -15.81
N LEU A 215 -9.62 9.76 -15.44
CA LEU A 215 -8.98 9.16 -14.26
C LEU A 215 -7.45 9.08 -14.38
N VAL A 216 -6.93 8.73 -15.55
CA VAL A 216 -5.48 8.72 -15.80
C VAL A 216 -4.91 10.13 -15.64
N LYS A 217 -5.60 11.15 -16.18
CA LYS A 217 -5.21 12.56 -16.06
C LYS A 217 -5.27 13.04 -14.60
N MET A 218 -6.32 12.69 -13.87
CA MET A 218 -6.49 12.97 -12.43
C MET A 218 -5.34 12.37 -11.61
N GLN A 219 -5.04 11.08 -11.82
CA GLN A 219 -3.95 10.38 -11.13
C GLN A 219 -2.58 10.96 -11.46
N HIS A 220 -2.36 11.37 -12.72
CA HIS A 220 -1.12 12.01 -13.14
C HIS A 220 -0.79 13.27 -12.33
N TYR A 221 -1.81 14.08 -12.03
CA TYR A 221 -1.68 15.29 -11.19
C TYR A 221 -1.88 15.02 -9.69
N GLY A 222 -1.98 13.77 -9.26
CA GLY A 222 -1.98 13.38 -7.85
C GLY A 222 -3.35 13.37 -7.17
N LEU A 223 -4.46 13.54 -7.90
CA LEU A 223 -5.78 13.32 -7.33
C LEU A 223 -5.95 11.83 -7.01
N PRO A 224 -6.40 11.44 -5.79
CA PRO A 224 -6.65 10.06 -5.46
C PRO A 224 -7.70 9.43 -6.38
N THR A 225 -7.36 8.33 -7.06
CA THR A 225 -8.30 7.59 -7.91
C THR A 225 -8.35 6.11 -7.54
N ARG A 226 -9.26 5.38 -8.20
CA ARG A 226 -9.41 3.91 -8.19
C ARG A 226 -8.41 3.16 -9.10
N LEU A 227 -7.51 3.88 -9.77
CA LEU A 227 -6.41 3.27 -10.51
C LEU A 227 -5.26 2.95 -9.55
N LEU A 228 -4.60 1.82 -9.80
CA LEU A 228 -3.38 1.43 -9.11
C LEU A 228 -2.30 1.14 -10.14
N ASP A 229 -1.18 1.88 -10.08
CA ASP A 229 -0.10 1.73 -11.06
C ASP A 229 0.57 0.35 -10.97
N ILE A 230 0.82 -0.27 -12.11
CA ILE A 230 1.68 -1.44 -12.25
C ILE A 230 2.56 -1.22 -13.48
N THR A 231 3.60 -2.03 -13.64
CA THR A 231 4.52 -1.91 -14.77
C THR A 231 4.84 -3.29 -15.34
N ARG A 232 5.10 -3.34 -16.64
CA ARG A 232 5.66 -4.53 -17.30
C ARG A 232 7.18 -4.63 -17.14
N ASN A 233 7.83 -3.60 -16.61
CA ASN A 233 9.27 -3.52 -16.43
C ASN A 233 9.66 -3.72 -14.96
N MET A 234 10.30 -4.85 -14.65
CA MET A 234 10.80 -5.17 -13.31
C MET A 234 11.73 -4.08 -12.74
N LEU A 235 12.59 -3.46 -13.56
CA LEU A 235 13.54 -2.45 -13.10
C LEU A 235 12.82 -1.17 -12.63
N VAL A 236 11.72 -0.81 -13.29
CA VAL A 236 10.85 0.30 -12.87
C VAL A 236 10.20 -0.01 -11.53
N ALA A 237 9.71 -1.24 -11.33
CA ALA A 237 9.18 -1.66 -10.04
C ALA A 237 10.25 -1.67 -8.93
N LEU A 238 11.46 -2.15 -9.21
CA LEU A 238 12.58 -2.10 -8.25
C LEU A 238 12.94 -0.66 -7.87
N TYR A 239 12.92 0.27 -8.84
CA TYR A 239 13.12 1.69 -8.56
C TYR A 239 12.09 2.18 -7.53
N PHE A 240 10.80 1.95 -7.75
CA PHE A 240 9.74 2.35 -6.82
C PHE A 240 9.80 1.64 -5.47
N ALA A 241 10.33 0.42 -5.41
CA ALA A 241 10.58 -0.26 -4.14
C ALA A 241 11.72 0.38 -3.33
N CYS A 242 12.61 1.16 -3.98
CA CYS A 242 13.83 1.68 -3.37
C CYS A 242 13.89 3.20 -3.21
N GLU A 243 13.15 3.96 -4.03
CA GLU A 243 13.32 5.42 -4.17
C GLU A 243 13.00 6.21 -2.90
N SER A 244 12.10 5.69 -2.06
CA SER A 244 11.70 6.31 -0.78
C SER A 244 11.76 5.34 0.40
N GLN A 245 11.62 5.90 1.61
CA GLN A 245 11.69 5.20 2.90
C GLN A 245 12.95 4.31 3.02
N PRO A 246 14.16 4.89 3.03
CA PRO A 246 15.41 4.13 3.02
C PRO A 246 15.56 3.15 4.21
N ASP A 247 14.87 3.44 5.32
CA ASP A 247 14.95 2.69 6.57
C ASP A 247 14.03 1.45 6.64
N THR A 248 13.09 1.30 5.70
CA THR A 248 12.16 0.16 5.61
C THR A 248 12.60 -0.87 4.56
N ALA A 249 12.12 -2.11 4.65
CA ALA A 249 12.20 -3.04 3.53
C ALA A 249 11.32 -2.54 2.39
N GLY A 250 11.83 -2.54 1.16
CA GLY A 250 10.97 -2.43 -0.01
C GLY A 250 10.34 -3.78 -0.33
N GLU A 251 9.36 -3.80 -1.22
CA GLU A 251 8.79 -5.03 -1.75
C GLU A 251 8.65 -4.93 -3.27
N LEU A 252 9.11 -5.97 -3.97
CA LEU A 252 8.86 -6.18 -5.39
C LEU A 252 7.68 -7.15 -5.51
N LEU A 253 6.51 -6.62 -5.86
CA LEU A 253 5.32 -7.43 -6.06
C LEU A 253 5.33 -8.01 -7.47
N LEU A 254 5.09 -9.32 -7.53
CA LEU A 254 4.86 -10.06 -8.76
C LEU A 254 3.37 -10.30 -8.91
N LEU A 255 2.82 -9.90 -10.06
CA LEU A 255 1.40 -10.00 -10.36
C LEU A 255 1.21 -10.89 -11.58
N ASN A 256 0.64 -12.08 -11.40
CA ASN A 256 0.38 -13.02 -12.49
C ASN A 256 -1.07 -12.87 -12.95
N ILE A 257 -1.26 -12.30 -14.14
CA ILE A 257 -2.56 -11.86 -14.64
C ILE A 257 -3.01 -12.73 -15.80
N GLN A 258 -4.18 -13.33 -15.68
CA GLN A 258 -4.77 -14.11 -16.77
C GLN A 258 -5.22 -13.20 -17.90
N ASP A 259 -5.12 -13.66 -19.16
CA ASP A 259 -5.45 -12.83 -20.33
C ASP A 259 -6.88 -12.26 -20.28
N LYS A 260 -7.84 -13.03 -19.76
CA LYS A 260 -9.24 -12.57 -19.58
C LYS A 260 -9.40 -11.39 -18.62
N GLN A 261 -8.42 -11.15 -17.75
CA GLN A 261 -8.38 -10.05 -16.78
C GLN A 261 -7.64 -8.81 -17.33
N ILE A 262 -6.95 -8.96 -18.47
CA ILE A 262 -6.30 -7.87 -19.19
C ILE A 262 -7.31 -7.26 -20.15
N LYS A 263 -7.58 -5.98 -19.97
CA LYS A 263 -8.55 -5.20 -20.73
C LYS A 263 -7.90 -4.00 -21.40
N TYR A 264 -8.61 -3.47 -22.37
CA TYR A 264 -8.18 -2.33 -23.17
C TYR A 264 -9.11 -1.13 -22.89
N PRO A 265 -8.67 0.12 -23.14
CA PRO A 265 -9.36 1.33 -22.70
C PRO A 265 -10.84 1.46 -23.09
N ARG A 266 -11.28 0.78 -24.15
CA ARG A 266 -12.66 0.83 -24.68
C ARG A 266 -13.47 -0.44 -24.43
N SER A 267 -13.01 -1.35 -23.58
CA SER A 267 -13.82 -2.52 -23.24
C SER A 267 -14.96 -2.14 -22.31
N ASP A 268 -16.06 -2.88 -22.39
CA ASP A 268 -17.23 -2.69 -21.53
C ASP A 268 -16.86 -2.68 -20.04
N GLU A 269 -16.00 -3.61 -19.60
CA GLU A 269 -15.60 -3.69 -18.19
C GLU A 269 -14.84 -2.44 -17.74
N VAL A 270 -14.01 -1.88 -18.61
CA VAL A 270 -13.27 -0.65 -18.29
C VAL A 270 -14.21 0.54 -18.23
N ALA A 271 -15.15 0.66 -19.17
CA ALA A 271 -16.15 1.73 -19.16
C ALA A 271 -17.04 1.66 -17.91
N VAL A 272 -17.46 0.46 -17.51
CA VAL A 272 -18.24 0.24 -16.28
C VAL A 272 -17.48 0.76 -15.06
N LEU A 273 -16.25 0.30 -14.85
CA LEU A 273 -15.51 0.65 -13.64
C LEU A 273 -15.02 2.11 -13.65
N ALA A 274 -14.65 2.64 -14.82
CA ALA A 274 -14.16 4.01 -14.94
C ALA A 274 -15.26 5.05 -14.72
N SER A 275 -16.54 4.69 -14.96
CA SER A 275 -17.68 5.59 -14.77
C SER A 275 -18.16 5.68 -13.31
N LEU A 276 -17.78 4.74 -12.45
CA LEU A 276 -18.20 4.71 -11.04
C LEU A 276 -17.94 6.02 -10.25
N PRO A 277 -16.82 6.74 -10.44
CA PRO A 277 -16.58 8.03 -9.79
C PRO A 277 -17.62 9.11 -10.13
N ALA A 278 -18.37 8.98 -11.23
CA ALA A 278 -19.43 9.93 -11.57
C ALA A 278 -20.74 9.70 -10.77
N LEU A 279 -20.81 8.63 -9.96
CA LEU A 279 -21.93 8.33 -9.07
C LEU A 279 -21.63 8.77 -7.65
N SER A 280 -22.65 9.19 -6.91
CA SER A 280 -22.52 9.55 -5.49
C SER A 280 -22.13 8.35 -4.62
N ASP A 281 -21.62 8.59 -3.41
CA ASP A 281 -21.30 7.53 -2.45
C ASP A 281 -22.52 6.64 -2.15
N GLU A 282 -23.70 7.25 -2.03
CA GLU A 282 -24.97 6.54 -1.81
C GLU A 282 -25.34 5.65 -3.00
N GLU A 283 -25.18 6.15 -4.24
CA GLU A 283 -25.44 5.38 -5.45
C GLU A 283 -24.45 4.22 -5.60
N GLN A 284 -23.15 4.47 -5.36
CA GLN A 284 -22.13 3.41 -5.36
C GLN A 284 -22.44 2.34 -4.29
N SER A 285 -22.82 2.75 -3.09
CA SER A 285 -23.22 1.85 -2.02
C SER A 285 -24.44 1.00 -2.40
N ALA A 286 -25.46 1.62 -3.01
CA ALA A 286 -26.68 0.93 -3.44
C ALA A 286 -26.42 -0.13 -4.53
N LEU A 287 -25.43 0.07 -5.41
CA LEU A 287 -25.01 -0.93 -6.40
C LEU A 287 -24.53 -2.23 -5.75
N VAL A 288 -23.82 -2.12 -4.62
CA VAL A 288 -23.21 -3.27 -3.93
C VAL A 288 -24.17 -3.91 -2.93
N HIS A 289 -24.84 -3.12 -2.09
CA HIS A 289 -25.63 -3.65 -0.98
C HIS A 289 -27.06 -4.03 -1.37
N GLU A 290 -27.66 -3.29 -2.30
CA GLU A 290 -29.07 -3.44 -2.66
C GLU A 290 -29.27 -3.98 -4.07
N ALA A 291 -28.21 -3.98 -4.89
CA ALA A 291 -28.29 -4.20 -6.33
C ALA A 291 -29.36 -3.31 -6.97
N ASP A 292 -29.42 -2.06 -6.51
CA ASP A 292 -30.51 -1.13 -6.82
C ASP A 292 -30.60 -0.82 -8.33
N ALA A 293 -31.80 -1.00 -8.89
CA ALA A 293 -32.03 -0.84 -10.32
C ALA A 293 -31.87 0.62 -10.78
N ARG A 294 -32.14 1.59 -9.90
CA ARG A 294 -31.99 3.02 -10.22
C ARG A 294 -30.52 3.40 -10.26
N ALA A 295 -29.71 2.94 -9.32
CA ALA A 295 -28.26 3.13 -9.32
C ALA A 295 -27.61 2.48 -10.55
N PHE A 296 -28.02 1.27 -10.94
CA PHE A 296 -27.55 0.65 -12.20
C PHE A 296 -27.99 1.44 -13.44
N SER A 297 -29.20 1.99 -13.44
CA SER A 297 -29.67 2.83 -14.55
C SER A 297 -28.84 4.11 -14.68
N ARG A 298 -28.54 4.76 -13.55
CA ARG A 298 -27.64 5.93 -13.49
C ARG A 298 -26.24 5.60 -14.01
N LEU A 299 -25.67 4.47 -13.61
CA LEU A 299 -24.37 4.01 -14.11
C LEU A 299 -24.39 3.78 -15.63
N ILE A 300 -25.44 3.16 -16.16
CA ILE A 300 -25.60 2.93 -17.60
C ILE A 300 -25.69 4.25 -18.36
N GLU A 301 -26.33 5.28 -17.81
CA GLU A 301 -26.38 6.62 -18.40
C GLU A 301 -24.98 7.24 -18.52
N GLU A 302 -24.15 7.16 -17.47
CA GLU A 302 -22.74 7.61 -17.53
C GLU A 302 -21.92 6.82 -18.54
N ILE A 303 -22.04 5.48 -18.54
CA ILE A 303 -21.33 4.64 -19.51
C ILE A 303 -21.71 5.02 -20.95
N ARG A 304 -22.97 5.41 -21.19
CA ARG A 304 -23.44 5.80 -22.53
C ARG A 304 -22.89 7.15 -23.01
N LEU A 305 -22.36 7.99 -22.11
CA LEU A 305 -21.60 9.17 -22.52
C LEU A 305 -20.28 8.76 -23.20
N ASP A 306 -19.65 7.68 -22.73
CA ASP A 306 -18.42 7.12 -23.31
C ASP A 306 -18.70 6.18 -24.50
N ILE A 307 -19.70 5.31 -24.36
CA ILE A 307 -20.06 4.27 -25.32
C ILE A 307 -21.58 4.36 -25.60
N PRO A 308 -22.03 5.19 -26.56
CA PRO A 308 -23.46 5.42 -26.82
C PRO A 308 -24.26 4.15 -27.14
N SER A 309 -23.62 3.13 -27.71
CA SER A 309 -24.23 1.84 -28.05
C SER A 309 -24.29 0.85 -26.89
N PHE A 310 -23.91 1.25 -25.67
CA PHE A 310 -23.89 0.33 -24.53
C PHE A 310 -25.30 -0.17 -24.18
N SER A 311 -25.48 -1.49 -24.28
CA SER A 311 -26.75 -2.18 -24.07
C SER A 311 -26.65 -3.39 -23.13
N ARG A 312 -25.46 -3.66 -22.58
CA ARG A 312 -25.23 -4.79 -21.69
C ARG A 312 -25.97 -4.60 -20.37
N LYS A 313 -26.66 -5.65 -19.91
CA LYS A 313 -27.24 -5.68 -18.57
C LYS A 313 -26.14 -5.90 -17.54
N LEU A 314 -26.03 -4.98 -16.59
CA LEU A 314 -25.03 -5.04 -15.52
C LEU A 314 -25.51 -5.89 -14.35
N SER A 315 -24.55 -6.45 -13.64
CA SER A 315 -24.76 -7.15 -12.38
C SER A 315 -23.80 -6.63 -11.30
N LYS A 316 -24.02 -7.07 -10.06
CA LYS A 316 -23.18 -6.71 -8.91
C LYS A 316 -21.70 -7.07 -9.15
N SER A 317 -21.41 -8.23 -9.75
CA SER A 317 -20.02 -8.64 -10.01
C SER A 317 -19.30 -7.69 -10.98
N ASP A 318 -20.03 -7.10 -11.93
CA ASP A 318 -19.43 -6.23 -12.95
C ASP A 318 -18.85 -4.94 -12.36
N VAL A 319 -19.41 -4.45 -11.25
CA VAL A 319 -18.94 -3.22 -10.58
C VAL A 319 -17.94 -3.50 -9.46
N MET A 320 -17.79 -4.75 -9.02
CA MET A 320 -16.88 -5.14 -7.93
C MET A 320 -15.56 -5.73 -8.42
N ASN A 321 -15.55 -6.30 -9.62
CA ASN A 321 -14.34 -6.87 -10.21
C ASN A 321 -13.26 -5.80 -10.38
N SER A 322 -12.01 -6.27 -10.50
CA SER A 322 -10.88 -5.44 -10.86
C SER A 322 -10.21 -6.01 -12.11
N TYR A 323 -9.71 -5.13 -12.97
CA TYR A 323 -9.08 -5.52 -14.23
C TYR A 323 -7.76 -4.79 -14.43
N VAL A 324 -6.81 -5.46 -15.08
CA VAL A 324 -5.62 -4.79 -15.58
C VAL A 324 -5.97 -4.09 -16.87
N VAL A 325 -5.69 -2.80 -16.97
CA VAL A 325 -5.94 -1.99 -18.15
C VAL A 325 -4.60 -1.57 -18.75
N LEU A 326 -4.43 -1.84 -20.04
CA LEU A 326 -3.30 -1.35 -20.82
C LEU A 326 -3.65 0.02 -21.38
N PRO A 327 -3.11 1.12 -20.83
CA PRO A 327 -3.47 2.45 -21.28
C PRO A 327 -2.91 2.72 -22.68
N LEU A 328 -3.45 3.76 -23.32
CA LEU A 328 -2.81 4.35 -24.48
C LEU A 328 -1.44 4.91 -24.09
N LYS A 329 -0.48 4.82 -25.01
CA LYS A 329 0.88 5.35 -24.84
C LYS A 329 0.96 6.83 -25.25
N ASP A 330 -0.03 7.62 -24.82
CA ASP A 330 -0.20 9.04 -25.14
C ASP A 330 0.45 9.98 -24.10
N ASN A 331 0.74 9.46 -22.90
CA ASN A 331 1.50 10.17 -21.88
C ASN A 331 2.97 9.70 -21.84
N PRO A 332 3.96 10.61 -21.94
CA PRO A 332 5.39 10.26 -21.88
C PRO A 332 5.78 9.47 -20.62
N ARG A 333 5.16 9.76 -19.47
CA ARG A 333 5.40 9.04 -18.21
C ARG A 333 4.96 7.58 -18.29
N ILE A 334 3.79 7.31 -18.87
CA ILE A 334 3.29 5.94 -19.09
C ILE A 334 4.28 5.17 -19.98
N VAL A 335 4.79 5.82 -21.04
CA VAL A 335 5.76 5.20 -21.95
C VAL A 335 7.07 4.88 -21.23
N LYS A 336 7.63 5.82 -20.47
CA LYS A 336 8.91 5.63 -19.76
C LYS A 336 8.86 4.58 -18.66
N GLN A 337 7.70 4.44 -18.02
CA GLN A 337 7.50 3.47 -16.95
C GLN A 337 7.01 2.11 -17.45
N ASP A 338 6.76 1.96 -18.76
CA ASP A 338 6.01 0.84 -19.35
C ASP A 338 4.77 0.50 -18.50
N GLY A 339 4.03 1.55 -18.18
CA GLY A 339 2.98 1.57 -17.17
C GLY A 339 1.69 0.91 -17.65
N ALA A 340 1.03 0.23 -16.73
CA ALA A 340 -0.34 -0.23 -16.83
C ALA A 340 -1.06 0.07 -15.51
N PHE A 341 -2.37 -0.14 -15.47
CA PHE A 341 -3.16 0.12 -14.26
C PHE A 341 -3.96 -1.11 -13.86
N ILE A 342 -4.17 -1.30 -12.56
CA ILE A 342 -5.33 -2.07 -12.09
C ILE A 342 -6.44 -1.06 -11.85
N LEU A 343 -7.53 -1.17 -12.60
CA LEU A 343 -8.75 -0.41 -12.39
C LEU A 343 -9.62 -1.18 -11.40
N CYS A 344 -9.83 -0.60 -10.23
CA CYS A 344 -10.50 -1.26 -9.12
C CYS A 344 -12.00 -0.93 -9.13
N GLY A 345 -12.82 -1.96 -8.98
CA GLY A 345 -14.25 -1.83 -8.74
C GLY A 345 -14.58 -1.35 -7.32
N LEU A 346 -15.84 -1.44 -6.96
CA LEU A 346 -16.33 -1.14 -5.62
C LEU A 346 -15.84 -2.23 -4.64
N PRO A 347 -15.33 -1.83 -3.46
CA PRO A 347 -14.83 -2.78 -2.49
C PRO A 347 -15.96 -3.61 -1.89
N ASP A 348 -15.65 -4.85 -1.52
CA ASP A 348 -16.42 -5.64 -0.58
C ASP A 348 -15.49 -6.31 0.43
N ASP A 349 -16.06 -7.09 1.34
CA ASP A 349 -15.28 -7.80 2.36
C ASP A 349 -14.33 -8.87 1.78
N THR A 350 -14.39 -9.18 0.48
CA THR A 350 -13.66 -10.29 -0.17
C THR A 350 -12.72 -9.88 -1.31
N ALA A 351 -12.91 -8.71 -1.90
CA ALA A 351 -12.24 -8.20 -3.09
C ALA A 351 -10.85 -7.66 -2.71
N SER A 352 -9.90 -8.57 -2.61
CA SER A 352 -8.49 -8.24 -2.41
C SER A 352 -7.74 -8.27 -3.73
N LEU A 353 -6.92 -7.25 -3.99
CA LEU A 353 -5.97 -7.29 -5.11
C LEU A 353 -4.88 -8.36 -4.91
N ASP A 354 -4.78 -8.97 -3.73
CA ASP A 354 -3.88 -10.09 -3.51
C ASP A 354 -4.23 -11.31 -4.39
N VAL A 355 -5.43 -11.39 -4.98
CA VAL A 355 -5.78 -12.44 -5.97
C VAL A 355 -4.87 -12.41 -7.22
N PHE A 356 -4.28 -11.25 -7.51
CA PHE A 356 -3.36 -11.09 -8.63
C PHE A 356 -1.92 -11.46 -8.27
N ARG A 357 -1.61 -11.65 -6.98
CA ARG A 357 -0.25 -11.96 -6.53
C ARG A 357 0.20 -13.29 -7.12
N HIS A 358 1.47 -13.35 -7.51
CA HIS A 358 2.09 -14.60 -7.91
C HIS A 358 2.17 -15.59 -6.73
N HIS A 359 1.83 -16.85 -7.00
CA HIS A 359 1.93 -17.95 -6.05
C HIS A 359 2.88 -19.02 -6.61
N ALA A 360 3.81 -19.49 -5.78
CA ALA A 360 4.69 -20.62 -6.07
C ALA A 360 4.35 -21.79 -5.13
N ASN A 361 4.07 -22.98 -5.68
CA ASN A 361 3.70 -24.17 -4.91
C ASN A 361 2.57 -23.90 -3.89
N GLY A 362 1.54 -23.15 -4.30
CA GLY A 362 0.40 -22.79 -3.45
C GLY A 362 0.66 -21.68 -2.43
N ARG A 363 1.88 -21.13 -2.34
CA ARG A 363 2.26 -20.06 -1.41
C ARG A 363 2.45 -18.73 -2.12
N LYS A 364 1.99 -17.63 -1.51
CA LYS A 364 2.19 -16.27 -2.02
C LYS A 364 3.67 -15.91 -2.01
N THR A 365 4.21 -15.54 -3.17
CA THR A 365 5.61 -15.10 -3.29
C THR A 365 5.77 -13.67 -2.78
N VAL A 366 6.69 -13.47 -1.82
CA VAL A 366 6.99 -12.17 -1.23
C VAL A 366 8.49 -11.88 -1.40
N LEU A 367 8.81 -10.88 -2.21
CA LEU A 367 10.19 -10.48 -2.53
C LEU A 367 10.53 -9.18 -1.81
N LEU A 368 11.25 -9.29 -0.70
CA LEU A 368 11.62 -8.13 0.11
C LEU A 368 12.97 -7.56 -0.32
N ILE A 369 12.96 -6.27 -0.63
CA ILE A 369 14.11 -5.54 -1.12
C ILE A 369 14.90 -4.95 0.05
N ARG A 370 16.17 -5.33 0.14
CA ARG A 370 17.17 -4.83 1.07
C ARG A 370 18.21 -4.02 0.30
N GLN A 371 19.01 -3.24 1.04
CA GLN A 371 20.08 -2.40 0.45
C GLN A 371 19.58 -1.46 -0.67
N LYS A 372 18.44 -0.79 -0.46
CA LYS A 372 17.80 0.11 -1.44
C LYS A 372 18.77 1.07 -2.15
N GLN A 373 19.69 1.68 -1.40
CA GLN A 373 20.68 2.61 -1.94
C GLN A 373 21.67 1.96 -2.92
N LYS A 374 22.03 0.69 -2.69
CA LYS A 374 22.86 -0.08 -3.62
C LYS A 374 22.09 -0.34 -4.91
N ILE A 375 20.84 -0.80 -4.80
CA ILE A 375 19.99 -1.09 -5.96
C ILE A 375 19.71 0.18 -6.78
N LEU A 376 19.46 1.33 -6.15
CA LEU A 376 19.29 2.60 -6.87
C LEU A 376 20.53 2.97 -7.70
N LYS A 377 21.74 2.74 -7.18
CA LYS A 377 22.99 2.95 -7.92
C LYS A 377 23.14 1.98 -9.09
N GLU A 378 22.79 0.71 -8.90
CA GLU A 378 22.78 -0.28 -9.98
C GLU A 378 21.78 0.09 -11.07
N LEU A 379 20.57 0.50 -10.69
CA LEU A 379 19.51 0.96 -11.61
C LEU A 379 19.93 2.20 -12.41
N GLU A 380 20.70 3.12 -11.82
CA GLU A 380 21.23 4.28 -12.53
C GLU A 380 22.14 3.87 -13.70
N ALA A 381 22.90 2.78 -13.57
CA ALA A 381 23.71 2.24 -14.67
C ALA A 381 22.86 1.67 -15.83
N TYR A 382 21.62 1.27 -15.55
CA TYR A 382 20.61 0.89 -16.56
C TYR A 382 19.78 2.09 -17.05
N SER A 383 20.18 3.33 -16.72
CA SER A 383 19.43 4.55 -17.01
C SER A 383 18.02 4.59 -16.39
N ILE A 384 17.81 3.86 -15.29
CA ILE A 384 16.58 3.89 -14.51
C ILE A 384 16.79 4.82 -13.31
N ASN A 385 16.31 6.05 -13.44
CA ASN A 385 16.39 7.09 -12.41
C ASN A 385 15.17 8.02 -12.48
N ARG A 386 15.06 8.95 -11.53
CA ARG A 386 13.91 9.87 -11.43
C ARG A 386 13.64 10.65 -12.72
N ALA A 387 14.66 11.26 -13.31
CA ALA A 387 14.50 12.05 -14.54
C ALA A 387 14.09 11.20 -15.75
N ALA A 388 14.53 9.94 -15.82
CA ALA A 388 14.13 9.03 -16.89
C ALA A 388 12.67 8.58 -16.76
N LEU A 389 12.19 8.33 -15.54
CA LEU A 389 10.83 7.83 -15.27
C LEU A 389 9.78 8.94 -15.18
N PHE A 390 10.19 10.16 -14.82
CA PHE A 390 9.36 11.36 -14.69
C PHE A 390 9.91 12.44 -15.62
N PRO A 391 9.52 12.43 -16.91
CA PRO A 391 10.07 13.32 -17.92
C PRO A 391 9.55 14.77 -17.81
N GLU A 392 8.68 15.05 -16.85
CA GLU A 392 8.18 16.40 -16.56
C GLU A 392 9.34 17.32 -16.15
N ILE A 393 9.32 18.57 -16.64
CA ILE A 393 10.46 19.49 -16.52
C ILE A 393 10.80 19.79 -15.06
N GLU A 394 9.80 19.85 -14.19
CA GLU A 394 9.95 20.03 -12.75
C GLU A 394 10.72 18.85 -12.15
N CYS A 395 10.34 17.63 -12.51
CA CYS A 395 10.94 16.40 -12.00
C CYS A 395 12.40 16.24 -12.45
N VAL A 396 12.68 16.57 -13.71
CA VAL A 396 14.03 16.57 -14.28
C VAL A 396 14.90 17.64 -13.62
N SER A 397 14.38 18.85 -13.43
CA SER A 397 15.10 19.96 -12.79
C SER A 397 15.47 19.64 -11.34
N GLU A 398 14.55 19.08 -10.56
CA GLU A 398 14.80 18.64 -9.18
C GLU A 398 15.87 17.54 -9.10
N TYR A 399 15.84 16.59 -10.04
CA TYR A 399 16.86 15.53 -10.12
C TYR A 399 18.24 16.13 -10.44
N LEU A 400 18.34 17.00 -11.45
CA LEU A 400 19.60 17.64 -11.83
C LEU A 400 20.18 18.47 -10.67
N LYS A 401 19.34 19.26 -9.99
CA LYS A 401 19.75 20.02 -8.80
C LYS A 401 20.32 19.09 -7.72
N SER A 402 19.59 18.03 -7.39
CA SER A 402 20.01 17.06 -6.36
C SER A 402 21.31 16.32 -6.72
N LYS A 403 21.53 16.06 -8.02
CA LYS A 403 22.72 15.40 -8.54
C LYS A 403 23.98 16.24 -8.33
N TYR A 404 23.93 17.54 -8.60
CA TYR A 404 25.09 18.43 -8.47
C TYR A 404 25.26 19.04 -7.06
N GLN A 405 24.25 18.94 -6.19
CA GLN A 405 24.36 19.34 -4.77
C GLN A 405 25.08 18.31 -3.88
N LYS A 406 25.19 17.06 -4.32
CA LYS A 406 25.82 15.97 -3.54
C LYS A 406 27.34 15.87 -3.73
N ASN A 407 27.97 16.87 -4.36
CA ASN A 407 29.42 16.97 -4.54
C ASN A 407 30.05 17.92 -3.52
#